data_AF-A0A3P6E8K6-F1
#
_entry.id   AF-A0A3P6E8K6-F1
#
_cell.length_a   1.000
_cell.length_b   1.000
_cell.length_c   1.000
_cell.angle_alpha   90.00
_cell.angle_beta   90.00
_cell.angle_gamma   90.00
#
_symmetry.space_group_name_H-M   'P 1'
#
loop_
_entity.id
_entity.type
_entity.pdbx_description
1 polymer ?
#
loop_
_entity_poly.entity_id
_entity_poly.type
_entity_poly.pdbx_seq_one_letter_code
_entity_poly.pdbx_strand_id
1 'polypeptide(L)'
;MLKNEYRIHSLSVELKGELGLLDPLHSVQFKITHVFHCDGLLLCTYEGYHRLVVWNPCTGQTKWLNHPVSRYKGYITYTPGGNITYTLGCYQDKKSHNRNYKILRLVEWEKNQRFEIYEIKSDSWRT
;
A
#
# COMPACT_ATOMS: atom_id res chain seq x y z
N MET A 1 33.72 17.71 13.82
CA MET A 1 32.48 17.24 13.17
C MET A 1 32.38 15.74 13.39
N LEU A 2 31.43 15.29 14.23
CA LEU A 2 31.19 13.87 14.47
C LEU A 2 30.47 13.27 13.26
N LYS A 3 31.13 12.34 12.55
CA LYS A 3 30.48 11.49 11.55
C LYS A 3 29.70 10.41 12.31
N ASN A 4 28.38 10.48 12.31
CA ASN A 4 27.56 9.35 12.71
C ASN A 4 27.54 8.34 11.56
N GLU A 5 28.05 7.14 11.84
CA GLU A 5 27.90 5.99 10.94
C GLU A 5 26.53 5.37 11.16
N TYR A 6 25.66 5.43 10.14
CA TYR A 6 24.38 4.73 10.15
C TYR A 6 24.57 3.35 9.55
N ARG A 7 24.65 2.31 10.39
CA ARG A 7 24.63 0.91 9.93
C ARG A 7 23.20 0.58 9.50
N ILE A 8 22.94 0.57 8.19
CA ILE A 8 21.69 0.05 7.65
C ILE A 8 21.77 -1.48 7.70
N HIS A 9 21.16 -2.08 8.71
CA HIS A 9 20.90 -3.52 8.70
C HIS A 9 19.70 -3.78 7.79
N SER A 10 19.94 -4.31 6.59
CA SER A 10 18.86 -4.84 5.75
C SER A 10 18.31 -6.10 6.42
N LEU A 11 17.11 -5.99 7.01
CA LEU A 11 16.38 -7.16 7.50
C LEU A 11 15.82 -7.90 6.28
N SER A 12 16.48 -8.97 5.86
CA SER A 12 15.93 -9.88 4.87
C SER A 12 14.92 -10.79 5.55
N VAL A 13 13.64 -10.58 5.30
CA VAL A 13 12.59 -11.52 5.71
C VAL A 13 12.41 -12.51 4.57
N GLU A 14 12.88 -13.74 4.75
CA GLU A 14 12.60 -14.84 3.83
C GLU A 14 11.21 -15.41 4.18
N LEU A 15 10.19 -14.98 3.44
CA LEU A 15 8.84 -15.52 3.58
C LEU A 15 8.78 -16.92 2.94
N LYS A 16 9.15 -17.95 3.70
CA LYS A 16 8.97 -19.35 3.28
C LYS A 16 7.51 -19.77 3.45
N GLY A 17 6.76 -19.72 2.35
CA GLY A 17 5.39 -20.18 2.23
C GLY A 17 4.72 -19.56 1.01
N GLU A 18 3.76 -20.25 0.38
CA GLU A 18 2.85 -19.56 -0.52
C GLU A 18 2.18 -18.44 0.30
N LEU A 19 2.46 -17.18 -0.05
CA LEU A 19 1.78 -16.01 0.52
C LEU A 19 0.33 -15.96 0.01
N GLY A 20 -0.42 -17.02 0.29
CA GLY A 20 -1.84 -17.13 0.03
C GLY A 20 -2.58 -16.29 1.05
N LEU A 21 -2.49 -14.97 0.93
CA LEU A 21 -3.46 -14.10 1.57
C LEU A 21 -4.84 -14.49 1.00
N LEU A 22 -5.79 -14.84 1.86
CA LEU A 22 -7.15 -15.12 1.42
C LEU A 22 -7.94 -13.82 1.42
N ASP A 23 -8.42 -13.43 0.25
CA ASP A 23 -9.31 -12.27 0.12
C ASP A 23 -10.63 -12.57 0.86
N PRO A 24 -10.99 -11.85 1.95
CA PRO A 24 -12.21 -12.16 2.71
C PRO A 24 -13.52 -11.85 1.96
N LEU A 25 -13.47 -11.07 0.88
CA LEU A 25 -14.63 -10.69 0.08
C LEU A 25 -14.88 -11.68 -1.05
N HIS A 26 -13.82 -12.20 -1.65
CA HIS A 26 -13.91 -13.10 -2.80
C HIS A 26 -13.63 -14.57 -2.46
N SER A 27 -13.15 -14.87 -1.24
CA SER A 27 -12.77 -16.23 -0.81
C SER A 27 -11.80 -16.93 -1.77
N VAL A 28 -10.98 -16.16 -2.48
CA VAL A 28 -9.96 -16.63 -3.41
C VAL A 28 -8.57 -16.22 -2.94
N GLN A 29 -7.57 -16.94 -3.43
CA GLN A 29 -6.17 -16.61 -3.18
C GLN A 29 -5.83 -15.25 -3.79
N PHE A 30 -5.35 -14.35 -2.95
CA PHE A 30 -4.89 -13.04 -3.33
C PHE A 30 -3.48 -13.12 -3.89
N LYS A 31 -3.37 -13.10 -5.22
CA LYS A 31 -2.09 -13.05 -5.92
C LYS A 31 -1.47 -11.65 -5.84
N ILE A 32 -0.44 -11.53 -5.00
CA ILE A 32 0.31 -10.28 -4.86
C ILE A 32 1.07 -10.00 -6.17
N THR A 33 0.92 -8.79 -6.72
CA THR A 33 1.65 -8.34 -7.92
C THR A 33 2.72 -7.29 -7.59
N HIS A 34 2.44 -6.38 -6.66
CA HIS A 34 3.39 -5.37 -6.19
C HIS A 34 3.40 -5.30 -4.67
N VAL A 35 4.58 -4.97 -4.12
CA VAL A 35 4.80 -4.80 -2.69
C VAL A 35 5.54 -3.48 -2.45
N PHE A 36 4.97 -2.65 -1.60
CA PHE A 36 5.60 -1.43 -1.07
C PHE A 36 5.83 -1.64 0.42
N HIS A 37 6.90 -1.08 0.98
CA HIS A 37 7.22 -1.29 2.39
C HIS A 37 7.46 0.05 3.10
N CYS A 38 7.08 0.10 4.38
CA CYS A 38 7.37 1.21 5.27
C CYS A 38 7.38 0.70 6.70
N ASP A 39 8.49 0.90 7.41
CA ASP A 39 8.59 0.58 8.86
C ASP A 39 8.18 -0.86 9.22
N GLY A 40 8.60 -1.83 8.38
CA GLY A 40 8.28 -3.25 8.58
C GLY A 40 6.86 -3.66 8.18
N LEU A 41 6.00 -2.72 7.78
CA LEU A 41 4.71 -3.01 7.14
C LEU A 41 4.86 -3.14 5.63
N LEU A 42 4.04 -4.02 5.05
CA LEU A 42 3.92 -4.23 3.62
C LEU A 42 2.57 -3.69 3.14
N LEU A 43 2.56 -3.01 2.01
CA LEU A 43 1.37 -2.72 1.22
C LEU A 43 1.43 -3.60 -0.02
N CYS A 44 0.54 -4.57 -0.11
CA CYS A 44 0.46 -5.49 -1.23
C CYS A 44 -0.73 -5.15 -2.13
N THR A 45 -0.53 -5.25 -3.44
CA THR A 45 -1.56 -5.02 -4.46
C THR A 45 -1.84 -6.30 -5.25
N TYR A 46 -3.03 -6.41 -5.83
CA TYR A 46 -3.40 -7.46 -6.78
C TYR A 46 -3.52 -6.92 -8.20
N GLU A 47 -3.51 -7.82 -9.17
CA GLU A 47 -3.66 -7.53 -10.60
C GLU A 47 -4.90 -6.65 -10.89
N GLY A 48 -4.68 -5.52 -11.57
CA GLY A 48 -5.71 -4.50 -11.79
C GLY A 48 -5.95 -3.55 -10.61
N TYR A 49 -5.08 -3.57 -9.59
CA TYR A 49 -4.97 -2.59 -8.50
C TYR A 49 -6.27 -2.33 -7.71
N HIS A 50 -7.23 -3.26 -7.76
CA HIS A 50 -8.57 -3.06 -7.21
C HIS A 50 -8.69 -3.43 -5.74
N ARG A 51 -7.68 -4.10 -5.20
CA ARG A 51 -7.60 -4.54 -3.82
C ARG A 51 -6.21 -4.25 -3.30
N LEU A 52 -6.18 -3.71 -2.10
CA LEU A 52 -4.96 -3.41 -1.36
C LEU A 52 -5.04 -4.09 0.00
N VAL A 53 -3.91 -4.56 0.48
CA VAL A 53 -3.78 -5.09 1.84
C VAL A 53 -2.55 -4.49 2.48
N VAL A 54 -2.73 -3.92 3.67
CA VAL A 54 -1.61 -3.60 4.55
C VAL A 54 -1.37 -4.83 5.40
N TRP A 55 -0.17 -5.37 5.35
CA TRP A 55 0.20 -6.61 6.02
C TRP A 55 1.41 -6.39 6.92
N ASN A 56 1.30 -6.80 8.18
CA ASN A 56 2.41 -6.95 9.09
C ASN A 56 2.92 -8.40 9.00
N PRO A 57 4.04 -8.66 8.32
CA PRO A 57 4.56 -10.03 8.15
C PRO A 57 5.03 -10.64 9.48
N CYS A 58 5.45 -9.83 10.46
CA CYS A 58 5.94 -10.31 11.75
C CYS A 58 4.82 -10.79 12.66
N THR A 59 3.63 -10.19 12.58
CA THR A 59 2.47 -10.55 13.42
C THR A 59 1.38 -11.30 12.67
N GLY A 60 1.48 -11.40 11.33
CA GLY A 60 0.43 -11.95 10.48
C GLY A 60 -0.80 -11.04 10.33
N GLN A 61 -0.83 -9.86 10.95
CA GLN A 61 -1.99 -8.97 10.91
C GLN A 61 -2.16 -8.36 9.52
N THR A 62 -3.37 -8.48 8.97
CA THR A 62 -3.74 -7.92 7.66
C THR A 62 -4.89 -6.93 7.81
N LYS A 63 -4.77 -5.76 7.19
CA LYS A 63 -5.85 -4.81 6.99
C LYS A 63 -6.16 -4.70 5.51
N TRP A 64 -7.31 -5.25 5.12
CA TRP A 64 -7.82 -5.15 3.76
C TRP A 64 -8.48 -3.80 3.55
N LEU A 65 -8.13 -3.15 2.44
CA LEU A 65 -8.66 -1.84 2.11
C LEU A 65 -9.69 -2.01 1.00
N ASN A 66 -10.92 -1.63 1.29
CA ASN A 66 -11.94 -1.52 0.28
C ASN A 66 -11.60 -0.33 -0.60
N HIS A 67 -11.29 -0.61 -1.86
CA HIS A 67 -11.07 0.43 -2.85
C HIS A 67 -12.42 1.15 -3.06
N PRO A 68 -12.55 2.47 -2.84
CA PRO A 68 -13.64 3.21 -3.42
C PRO A 68 -13.34 3.18 -4.90
N VAL A 69 -14.02 2.30 -5.62
CA VAL A 69 -13.89 2.10 -7.07
C VAL A 69 -13.58 3.46 -7.68
N SER A 70 -12.32 3.67 -8.09
CA SER A 70 -11.98 4.91 -8.75
C SER A 70 -12.95 4.98 -9.91
N ARG A 71 -13.71 6.08 -10.04
CA ARG A 71 -14.64 6.24 -11.17
C ARG A 71 -13.91 6.11 -12.53
N TYR A 72 -12.59 6.14 -12.49
CA TYR A 72 -11.66 6.02 -13.59
C TYR A 72 -11.03 4.62 -13.71
N LYS A 73 -11.40 3.64 -12.87
CA LYS A 73 -10.84 2.28 -12.82
C LYS A 73 -10.84 1.60 -14.19
N GLY A 74 -12.00 1.56 -14.85
CA GLY A 74 -12.13 0.98 -16.19
C GLY A 74 -11.51 1.84 -17.29
N TYR A 75 -11.24 3.13 -17.02
CA TYR A 75 -10.60 4.00 -17.99
C TYR A 75 -9.08 3.79 -17.93
N ILE A 76 -8.44 3.98 -16.77
CA ILE A 76 -6.98 4.04 -16.60
C ILE A 76 -6.29 2.70 -16.83
N THR A 77 -6.83 1.57 -16.33
CA THR A 77 -6.16 0.27 -16.51
C THR A 77 -6.20 -0.22 -17.95
N TYR A 78 -7.08 0.34 -18.79
CA TYR A 78 -7.27 -0.04 -20.18
C TYR A 78 -6.91 1.09 -21.16
N THR A 79 -6.52 2.28 -20.69
CA THR A 79 -6.01 3.35 -21.57
C THR A 79 -4.51 3.19 -21.76
N PRO A 80 -4.01 3.30 -23.00
CA PRO A 80 -2.58 3.43 -23.26
C PRO A 80 -2.00 4.62 -22.46
N GLY A 81 -0.96 4.36 -21.66
CA GLY A 81 -0.32 5.37 -20.80
C GLY A 81 -1.03 5.62 -19.47
N GLY A 82 -2.07 4.83 -19.13
CA GLY A 82 -2.66 4.84 -17.80
C GLY A 82 -1.82 4.05 -16.80
N ASN A 83 -1.45 4.67 -15.68
CA ASN A 83 -0.68 4.02 -14.61
C ASN A 83 -1.24 4.36 -13.23
N ILE A 84 -1.16 3.39 -12.31
CA ILE A 84 -1.51 3.58 -10.91
C ILE A 84 -0.35 3.11 -10.05
N THR A 85 0.23 4.04 -9.30
CA THR A 85 1.34 3.76 -8.38
C THR A 85 0.89 4.02 -6.95
N TYR A 86 1.39 3.20 -6.02
CA TYR A 86 1.13 3.36 -4.59
C TYR A 86 2.44 3.56 -3.83
N THR A 87 2.35 4.15 -2.64
CA THR A 87 3.41 4.09 -1.64
C THR A 87 2.82 4.15 -0.24
N LEU A 88 3.52 3.54 0.72
CA LEU A 88 3.16 3.53 2.13
C LEU A 88 4.08 4.49 2.87
N GLY A 89 3.50 5.38 3.67
CA GLY A 89 4.24 6.34 4.47
C GLY A 89 3.81 6.32 5.93
N CYS A 90 4.79 6.43 6.84
CA CYS A 90 4.54 6.59 8.26
C CYS A 90 4.61 8.07 8.68
N TYR A 91 3.84 8.46 9.68
CA TYR A 91 3.90 9.77 10.31
C TYR A 91 3.60 9.67 11.80
N GLN A 92 4.03 10.69 12.53
CA GLN A 92 3.78 10.81 13.97
C GLN A 92 2.47 11.60 14.18
N ASP A 93 1.45 10.99 14.77
CA ASP A 93 0.22 11.72 15.11
C ASP A 93 0.52 12.71 16.25
N LYS A 94 0.22 13.99 16.00
CA LYS A 94 0.54 15.09 16.91
C LYS A 94 -0.23 15.02 18.23
N LYS A 95 -1.41 14.39 18.25
CA LYS A 95 -2.27 14.32 19.44
C LYS A 95 -1.96 13.08 20.25
N SER A 96 -1.88 11.92 19.60
CA SER A 96 -1.71 10.64 20.30
C SER A 96 -0.25 10.25 20.52
N HIS A 97 0.70 10.95 19.90
CA HIS A 97 2.11 10.53 19.87
C HIS A 97 2.31 9.06 19.44
N ASN A 98 1.37 8.53 18.64
CA ASN A 98 1.49 7.20 18.04
C ASN A 98 1.90 7.31 16.58
N ARG A 99 2.71 6.34 16.14
CA ARG A 99 3.00 6.16 14.72
C ARG A 99 1.75 5.73 13.98
N ASN A 100 1.44 6.42 12.89
CA ASN A 100 0.32 6.15 12.03
C ASN A 100 0.80 6.06 10.58
N TYR A 101 -0.05 5.52 9.72
CA TYR A 101 0.30 5.22 8.34
C TYR A 101 -0.72 5.83 7.38
N LYS A 102 -0.24 6.22 6.21
CA LYS A 102 -1.05 6.66 5.08
C LYS A 102 -0.56 5.98 3.82
N ILE A 103 -1.47 5.82 2.86
CA ILE A 103 -1.13 5.33 1.53
C ILE A 103 -1.33 6.47 0.57
N LEU A 104 -0.29 6.82 -0.17
CA LEU A 104 -0.41 7.74 -1.29
C LEU A 104 -0.64 6.91 -2.54
N ARG A 105 -1.60 7.34 -3.35
CA ARG A 105 -1.89 6.81 -4.67
C ARG A 105 -1.66 7.91 -5.69
N LEU A 106 -0.85 7.62 -6.69
CA LEU A 106 -0.69 8.43 -7.89
C LEU A 106 -1.41 7.72 -9.04
N VAL A 107 -2.29 8.47 -9.69
CA VAL A 107 -3.03 8.03 -10.85
C VAL A 107 -2.60 8.90 -12.03
N GLU A 108 -2.06 8.29 -13.07
CA GLU A 108 -1.54 8.97 -14.25
C GLU A 108 -2.30 8.49 -15.48
N TRP A 109 -2.66 9.40 -16.36
CA TRP A 109 -3.24 9.09 -17.67
C TRP A 109 -2.94 10.22 -18.64
N GLU A 110 -2.44 9.89 -19.82
CA GLU A 110 -2.03 10.86 -20.84
C GLU A 110 -1.04 11.91 -20.27
N LYS A 111 -1.51 13.15 -20.03
CA LYS A 111 -0.75 14.27 -19.44
C LYS A 111 -1.28 14.71 -18.08
N ASN A 112 -2.23 13.96 -17.51
CA ASN A 112 -2.87 14.29 -16.25
C ASN A 112 -2.36 13.39 -15.13
N GLN A 113 -2.29 13.97 -13.93
CA GLN A 113 -1.92 13.26 -12.70
C GLN A 113 -2.92 13.63 -11.61
N ARG A 114 -3.29 12.65 -10.79
CA ARG A 114 -4.11 12.84 -9.60
C ARG A 114 -3.50 12.11 -8.41
N PHE A 115 -3.49 12.78 -7.28
CA PHE A 115 -3.04 12.23 -6.01
C PHE A 115 -4.24 11.97 -5.11
N GLU A 116 -4.22 10.83 -4.43
CA GLU A 116 -5.19 10.49 -3.40
C GLU A 116 -4.43 9.93 -2.20
N ILE A 117 -4.84 10.31 -1.00
CA ILE A 117 -4.26 9.84 0.25
C ILE A 117 -5.31 9.04 1.01
N TYR A 118 -4.99 7.80 1.32
CA TYR A 118 -5.78 6.99 2.24
C TYR A 118 -5.25 7.16 3.67
N GLU A 119 -6.14 7.56 4.58
CA GLU A 119 -5.86 7.62 6.00
C GLU A 119 -6.31 6.33 6.69
N ILE A 120 -5.35 5.48 7.11
CA ILE A 120 -5.63 4.18 7.72
C ILE A 120 -6.44 4.30 9.02
N LYS A 121 -6.23 5.38 9.78
CA LYS A 121 -6.91 5.65 11.06
C LYS A 121 -8.40 5.95 10.89
N SER A 122 -8.76 6.72 9.85
CA SER A 122 -10.16 7.09 9.57
C SER A 122 -10.81 6.21 8.51
N ASP A 123 -10.07 5.24 7.99
CA ASP A 123 -10.54 4.29 6.96
C ASP A 123 -11.06 4.98 5.68
N SER A 124 -10.47 6.11 5.30
CA SER A 124 -11.03 6.96 4.23
C SER A 124 -9.98 7.53 3.28
N TRP A 125 -10.39 7.69 2.02
CA TRP A 125 -9.63 8.36 0.98
C TRP A 125 -9.89 9.86 1.01
N ARG A 126 -8.85 10.64 0.78
CA ARG A 126 -8.87 12.10 0.60
C ARG A 126 -8.18 12.46 -0.71
N THR A 127 -8.73 13.44 -1.39
CA THR A 127 -8.22 14.01 -2.65
C THR A 127 -7.80 15.44 -2.42
#